data_AF-A0A7W8VAT7-F1
#
_entry.id   AF-A0A7W8VAT7-F1
#
_cell.length_a   1.000
_cell.length_b   1.000
_cell.length_c   1.000
_cell.angle_alpha   90.00
_cell.angle_beta   90.00
_cell.angle_gamma   90.00
#
_symmetry.space_group_name_H-M   'P 1'
#
loop_
_entity.id
_entity.type
_entity.pdbx_description
1 polymer ?
#
loop_
_entity_poly.entity_id
_entity_poly.type
_entity_poly.pdbx_seq_one_letter_code
_entity_poly.pdbx_strand_id
1 'polypeptide(L)'
;MVFVAFALVPAYLIGYLYFFQNPGLKFENYPFHETAITGATFVGLFVAYLAWQCYRSSGEPLLRWMTLGFLGSVLICALHGAFTRSAHQNIWLFLLYGPASRLTMSILLLIGLLSYQRPSDPAERRAGAKYLLSWAAIFLVVDVLVALLAHSTVAGVIILRVMDTAALGFSTLSVVILILRRPRSPLMLVCGISVMSFALSSVAFLLSSPWNHMWWLAHVIFASGLFLLSYGVAQAFLTTRSFATIHSREELNARLAQEMDRAKNALKEVHRENQKLAHLAATDPLTGAANRRHFIACVETEVVRAQRDGTPFSLLALDLDSF
;
A
#
# COMPACT_ATOMS: atom_id res chain seq x y z
N MET A 1 14.72 16.48 19.15
CA MET A 1 14.03 17.00 20.35
C MET A 1 12.54 17.30 20.11
N VAL A 2 12.15 17.96 19.02
CA VAL A 2 10.73 18.32 18.74
C VAL A 2 9.77 17.11 18.70
N PHE A 3 10.17 16.00 18.07
CA PHE A 3 9.34 14.78 18.00
C PHE A 3 9.12 14.09 19.35
N VAL A 4 10.10 14.16 20.26
CA VAL A 4 9.97 13.59 21.61
C VAL A 4 9.04 14.44 22.46
N ALA A 5 9.12 15.77 22.34
CA ALA A 5 8.20 16.68 23.00
C ALA A 5 6.74 16.44 22.56
N PHE A 6 6.48 16.28 21.27
CA PHE A 6 5.12 16.02 20.76
C PHE A 6 4.54 14.69 21.23
N ALA A 7 5.37 13.66 21.39
CA ALA A 7 4.95 12.36 21.92
C ALA A 7 4.66 12.38 23.44
N LEU A 8 5.27 13.30 24.19
CA LEU A 8 5.09 13.44 25.64
C LEU A 8 3.92 14.35 26.02
N VAL A 9 3.48 15.25 25.14
CA VAL A 9 2.34 16.16 25.41
C VAL A 9 1.07 15.40 25.82
N PRO A 10 0.61 14.34 25.12
CA PRO A 10 -0.58 13.62 25.53
C PRO A 10 -0.44 12.98 26.93
N ALA A 11 0.73 12.39 27.22
CA ALA A 11 1.00 11.80 28.53
C ALA A 11 1.01 12.85 29.66
N TYR A 12 1.59 14.03 29.39
CA TYR A 12 1.56 15.16 30.32
C TYR A 12 0.14 15.67 30.57
N LEU A 13 -0.67 15.86 29.52
CA LEU A 13 -2.06 16.31 29.66
C LEU A 13 -2.93 15.30 30.40
N ILE A 14 -2.73 14.00 30.17
CA ILE A 14 -3.37 12.94 30.96
C ILE A 14 -2.97 13.08 32.43
N GLY A 15 -1.67 13.18 32.73
CA GLY A 15 -1.20 13.37 34.10
C GLY A 15 -1.79 14.63 34.76
N TYR A 16 -1.83 15.74 34.03
CA TYR A 16 -2.39 17.00 34.51
C TYR A 16 -3.87 16.85 34.88
N LEU A 17 -4.70 16.30 33.98
CA LEU A 17 -6.12 16.09 34.28
C LEU A 17 -6.34 15.07 35.40
N TYR A 18 -5.49 14.05 35.50
CA TYR A 18 -5.61 13.04 36.55
C TYR A 18 -5.35 13.61 37.95
N PHE A 19 -4.33 14.47 38.11
CA PHE A 19 -3.92 14.98 39.42
C PHE A 19 -4.57 16.31 39.82
N PHE A 20 -4.87 17.19 38.85
CA PHE A 20 -5.26 18.58 39.14
C PHE A 20 -6.71 18.91 38.77
N GLN A 21 -7.41 18.06 38.04
CA GLN A 21 -8.77 18.31 37.59
C GLN A 21 -9.78 17.46 38.39
N ASN A 22 -10.92 18.05 38.76
CA ASN A 22 -11.96 17.34 39.50
C ASN A 22 -12.74 16.38 38.58
N PRO A 23 -12.66 15.04 38.77
CA PRO A 23 -13.30 14.07 37.88
C PRO A 23 -14.83 14.15 37.84
N GLY A 24 -15.46 14.84 38.81
CA GLY A 24 -16.90 15.06 38.85
C GLY A 24 -17.41 16.14 37.88
N LEU A 25 -16.53 17.00 37.34
CA LEU A 25 -16.92 17.99 36.34
C LEU A 25 -17.15 17.31 34.99
N LYS A 26 -18.36 17.42 34.47
CA LYS A 26 -18.79 16.83 33.21
C LYS A 26 -19.20 17.91 32.22
N PHE A 27 -18.85 17.68 30.96
CA PHE A 27 -19.37 18.42 29.81
C PHE A 27 -20.16 17.45 28.94
N GLU A 28 -21.48 17.40 29.19
CA GLU A 28 -22.41 16.54 28.44
C GLU A 28 -22.97 17.31 27.25
N ASN A 29 -22.52 16.99 26.04
CA ASN A 29 -22.97 17.63 24.81
C ASN A 29 -23.07 16.60 23.69
N TYR A 30 -24.28 16.08 23.47
CA TYR A 30 -24.54 15.03 22.47
C TYR A 30 -24.27 15.50 21.04
N PRO A 31 -24.74 16.68 20.57
CA PRO A 31 -24.45 17.14 19.20
C PRO A 31 -22.96 17.33 18.94
N PHE A 32 -22.21 17.82 19.92
CA PHE A 32 -20.76 17.98 19.80
C PHE A 32 -20.06 16.62 19.68
N HIS A 33 -20.46 15.64 20.51
CA HIS A 33 -19.94 14.28 20.40
C HIS A 33 -20.25 13.64 19.04
N GLU A 34 -21.50 13.71 18.58
CA GLU A 34 -21.90 13.19 17.27
C GLU A 34 -21.08 13.79 16.13
N THR A 35 -20.85 15.11 16.18
CA THR A 35 -20.04 15.82 15.18
C THR A 35 -18.58 15.35 15.22
N ALA A 36 -18.01 15.18 16.42
CA ALA A 36 -16.64 14.70 16.60
C ALA A 36 -16.47 13.27 16.06
N ILE A 37 -17.38 12.35 16.37
CA ILE A 37 -17.35 10.98 15.85
C ILE A 37 -17.54 10.96 14.34
N THR A 38 -18.49 11.73 13.81
CA THR A 38 -18.71 11.86 12.36
C THR A 38 -17.45 12.34 11.65
N GLY A 39 -16.76 13.36 12.19
CA GLY A 39 -15.48 13.82 11.66
C GLY A 39 -14.41 12.73 11.68
N ALA A 40 -14.28 11.99 12.79
CA ALA A 40 -13.35 10.87 12.90
C ALA A 40 -13.67 9.74 11.92
N THR A 41 -14.96 9.45 11.68
CA THR A 41 -15.44 8.49 10.69
C THR A 41 -15.02 8.88 9.27
N PHE A 42 -15.18 10.15 8.89
CA PHE A 42 -14.74 10.64 7.57
C PHE A 42 -13.23 10.54 7.39
N VAL A 43 -12.46 10.95 8.41
CA VAL A 43 -10.99 10.82 8.38
C VAL A 43 -10.60 9.35 8.27
N GLY A 44 -11.21 8.46 9.06
CA GLY A 44 -10.95 7.02 9.02
C GLY A 44 -11.26 6.40 7.66
N LEU A 45 -12.38 6.77 7.02
CA LEU A 45 -12.73 6.33 5.66
C LEU A 45 -11.70 6.82 4.64
N PHE A 46 -11.26 8.07 4.78
CA PHE A 46 -10.23 8.62 3.91
C PHE A 46 -8.90 7.85 4.03
N VAL A 47 -8.46 7.53 5.25
CA VAL A 47 -7.25 6.71 5.46
C VAL A 47 -7.43 5.30 4.90
N ALA A 48 -8.58 4.66 5.16
CA ALA A 48 -8.89 3.33 4.61
C ALA A 48 -8.84 3.34 3.08
N TYR A 49 -9.41 4.38 2.46
CA TYR A 49 -9.40 4.55 1.00
C TYR A 49 -7.97 4.71 0.46
N LEU A 50 -7.15 5.60 1.05
CA LEU A 50 -5.78 5.78 0.59
C LEU A 50 -4.93 4.53 0.80
N ALA A 51 -5.06 3.87 1.96
CA ALA A 51 -4.38 2.62 2.25
C ALA A 51 -4.76 1.53 1.25
N TRP A 52 -6.05 1.45 0.88
CA TRP A 52 -6.54 0.51 -0.13
C TRP A 52 -5.95 0.79 -1.51
N GLN A 53 -5.90 2.05 -1.92
CA GLN A 53 -5.31 2.42 -3.20
C GLN A 53 -3.82 2.10 -3.26
N CYS A 54 -3.07 2.41 -2.19
CA CYS A 54 -1.67 2.00 -2.06
C CYS A 54 -1.54 0.47 -2.13
N TYR A 55 -2.37 -0.28 -1.38
CA TYR A 55 -2.35 -1.74 -1.39
C TYR A 55 -2.62 -2.33 -2.77
N ARG A 56 -3.59 -1.80 -3.53
CA ARG A 56 -3.87 -2.27 -4.89
C ARG A 56 -2.66 -2.14 -5.81
N SER A 57 -1.86 -1.08 -5.63
CA SER A 57 -0.64 -0.87 -6.41
C SER A 57 0.53 -1.75 -5.93
N SER A 58 0.88 -1.72 -4.65
CA SER A 58 2.10 -2.36 -4.13
C SER A 58 1.92 -3.85 -3.78
N GLY A 59 0.71 -4.25 -3.41
CA GLY A 59 0.41 -5.57 -2.87
C GLY A 59 0.95 -5.81 -1.46
N GLU A 60 1.43 -4.77 -0.76
CA GLU A 60 2.03 -4.93 0.56
C GLU A 60 1.00 -5.35 1.62
N PRO A 61 1.20 -6.48 2.33
CA PRO A 61 0.24 -6.97 3.32
C PRO A 61 -0.04 -5.99 4.46
N LEU A 62 0.94 -5.15 4.85
CA LEU A 62 0.75 -4.11 5.86
C LEU A 62 -0.41 -3.18 5.49
N LEU A 63 -0.45 -2.71 4.24
CA LEU A 63 -1.46 -1.76 3.75
C LEU A 63 -2.85 -2.40 3.66
N ARG A 64 -2.92 -3.70 3.36
CA ARG A 64 -4.18 -4.47 3.41
C ARG A 64 -4.76 -4.47 4.82
N TRP A 65 -3.97 -4.87 5.80
CA TRP A 65 -4.41 -4.93 7.19
C TRP A 65 -4.69 -3.55 7.77
N MET A 66 -3.93 -2.54 7.37
CA MET A 66 -4.21 -1.15 7.72
C MET A 66 -5.55 -0.68 7.15
N THR A 67 -5.84 -0.98 5.88
CA THR A 67 -7.14 -0.71 5.25
C THR A 67 -8.28 -1.33 6.07
N LEU A 68 -8.17 -2.61 6.40
CA LEU A 68 -9.18 -3.32 7.17
C LEU A 68 -9.30 -2.78 8.59
N GLY A 69 -8.19 -2.41 9.22
CA GLY A 69 -8.16 -1.81 10.56
C GLY A 69 -8.97 -0.52 10.63
N PHE A 70 -8.76 0.39 9.67
CA PHE A 70 -9.51 1.63 9.58
C PHE A 70 -10.96 1.41 9.16
N LEU A 71 -11.21 0.55 8.16
CA LEU A 71 -12.57 0.26 7.72
C LEU A 71 -13.41 -0.35 8.85
N GLY A 72 -12.87 -1.33 9.57
CA GLY A 72 -13.54 -1.93 10.72
C GLY A 72 -13.74 -0.93 11.86
N SER A 73 -12.72 -0.13 12.17
CA SER A 73 -12.81 0.94 13.16
C SER A 73 -13.96 1.90 12.86
N VAL A 74 -14.08 2.35 11.61
CA VAL A 74 -15.13 3.26 11.14
C VAL A 74 -16.51 2.63 11.24
N LEU A 75 -16.69 1.41 10.71
CA LEU A 75 -18.00 0.76 10.69
C LEU A 75 -18.55 0.58 12.11
N ILE A 76 -17.69 0.14 13.03
CA ILE A 76 -18.05 -0.06 14.44
C ILE A 76 -18.25 1.29 15.16
N CYS A 77 -17.38 2.27 14.92
CA CYS A 77 -17.46 3.58 15.57
C CYS A 77 -18.66 4.42 15.08
N ALA A 78 -19.16 4.19 13.87
CA ALA A 78 -20.36 4.88 13.38
C ALA A 78 -21.57 4.62 14.29
N LEU A 79 -21.71 3.39 14.82
CA LEU A 79 -22.76 3.06 15.79
C LEU A 79 -22.54 3.71 17.16
N HIS A 80 -21.27 3.88 17.59
CA HIS A 80 -20.96 4.67 18.79
C HIS A 80 -21.51 6.10 18.68
N GLY A 81 -21.31 6.74 17.52
CA GLY A 81 -21.88 8.06 17.21
C GLY A 81 -23.42 8.03 17.15
N ALA A 82 -24.00 7.08 16.41
CA ALA A 82 -25.44 6.97 16.20
C ALA A 82 -26.23 6.74 17.50
N PHE A 83 -25.67 5.99 18.45
CA PHE A 83 -26.29 5.72 19.74
C PHE A 83 -25.98 6.75 20.83
N THR A 84 -25.27 7.85 20.50
CA THR A 84 -24.96 8.92 21.46
C THR A 84 -26.21 9.47 22.14
N ARG A 85 -27.25 9.79 21.37
CA ARG A 85 -28.52 10.28 21.93
C ARG A 85 -29.25 9.23 22.75
N SER A 86 -29.11 7.95 22.44
CA SER A 86 -29.77 6.84 23.14
C SER A 86 -29.09 6.44 24.46
N ALA A 87 -28.02 7.15 24.86
CA ALA A 87 -27.26 6.85 26.08
C ALA A 87 -28.09 6.89 27.37
N HIS A 88 -29.19 7.65 27.39
CA HIS A 88 -30.10 7.72 28.54
C HIS A 88 -30.96 6.45 28.71
N GLN A 89 -31.23 5.70 27.64
CA GLN A 89 -32.01 4.45 27.68
C GLN A 89 -31.12 3.24 27.91
N ASN A 90 -30.00 3.18 27.20
CA ASN A 90 -29.00 2.14 27.37
C ASN A 90 -27.59 2.73 27.19
N ILE A 91 -26.97 3.08 28.32
CA ILE A 91 -25.62 3.67 28.32
C ILE A 91 -24.56 2.71 27.77
N TRP A 92 -24.75 1.39 27.91
CA TRP A 92 -23.80 0.39 27.42
C TRP A 92 -23.85 0.25 25.91
N LEU A 93 -25.04 0.40 25.31
CA LEU A 93 -25.19 0.43 23.86
C LEU A 93 -24.46 1.62 23.26
N PHE A 94 -24.38 2.74 23.98
CA PHE A 94 -23.52 3.85 23.59
C PHE A 94 -22.03 3.54 23.83
N LEU A 95 -21.65 3.16 25.06
CA LEU A 95 -20.24 3.12 25.47
C LEU A 95 -19.42 1.96 24.87
N LEU A 96 -20.02 0.78 24.60
CA LEU A 96 -19.25 -0.41 24.21
C LEU A 96 -18.68 -0.36 22.78
N TYR A 97 -19.30 0.39 21.87
CA TYR A 97 -18.79 0.52 20.49
C TYR A 97 -17.45 1.26 20.39
N GLY A 98 -17.19 2.22 21.29
CA GLY A 98 -15.91 2.94 21.35
C GLY A 98 -14.69 2.03 21.55
N PRO A 99 -14.60 1.27 22.66
CA PRO A 99 -13.51 0.32 22.90
C PRO A 99 -13.53 -0.85 21.91
N ALA A 100 -14.69 -1.28 21.41
CA ALA A 100 -14.77 -2.28 20.34
C ALA A 100 -14.04 -1.83 19.06
N SER A 101 -14.32 -0.61 18.61
CA SER A 101 -13.66 0.00 17.45
C SER A 101 -12.14 0.09 17.65
N ARG A 102 -11.69 0.58 18.81
CA ARG A 102 -10.24 0.65 19.17
C ARG A 102 -9.59 -0.73 19.20
N LEU A 103 -10.27 -1.72 19.77
CA LEU A 103 -9.78 -3.09 19.86
C LEU A 103 -9.61 -3.71 18.48
N THR A 104 -10.64 -3.63 17.62
CA THR A 104 -10.57 -4.11 16.24
C THR A 104 -9.44 -3.44 15.47
N MET A 105 -9.30 -2.12 15.58
CA MET A 105 -8.23 -1.36 14.92
C MET A 105 -6.84 -1.82 15.40
N SER A 106 -6.63 -1.91 16.71
CA SER A 106 -5.33 -2.26 17.30
C SER A 106 -4.90 -3.70 16.96
N ILE A 107 -5.82 -4.66 16.96
CA ILE A 107 -5.56 -6.04 16.51
C ILE A 107 -5.11 -6.05 15.05
N LEU A 108 -5.87 -5.40 14.16
CA LEU A 108 -5.59 -5.42 12.72
C LEU A 108 -4.30 -4.66 12.37
N LEU A 109 -4.02 -3.54 13.04
CA LEU A 109 -2.74 -2.83 12.90
C LEU A 109 -1.56 -3.68 13.39
N LEU A 110 -1.71 -4.41 14.51
CA LEU A 110 -0.68 -5.35 14.97
C LEU A 110 -0.45 -6.47 13.96
N ILE A 111 -1.50 -7.09 13.42
CA ILE A 111 -1.38 -8.11 12.39
C ILE A 111 -0.69 -7.55 11.13
N GLY A 112 -1.03 -6.31 10.75
CA GLY A 112 -0.36 -5.58 9.68
C GLY A 112 1.13 -5.42 9.93
N LEU A 113 1.50 -4.99 11.14
CA LEU A 113 2.89 -4.83 11.57
C LEU A 113 3.64 -6.17 11.58
N LEU A 114 3.02 -7.24 12.06
CA LEU A 114 3.62 -8.58 12.04
C LEU A 114 3.79 -9.12 10.61
N SER A 115 2.94 -8.67 9.68
CA SER A 115 3.03 -8.97 8.25
C SER A 115 4.02 -8.07 7.49
N TYR A 116 4.62 -7.08 8.16
CA TYR A 116 5.64 -6.21 7.57
C TYR A 116 6.82 -7.04 7.04
N GLN A 117 7.28 -6.76 5.82
CA GLN A 117 8.30 -7.50 5.05
C GLN A 117 7.87 -8.87 4.49
N ARG A 118 6.60 -9.28 4.63
CA ARG A 118 6.11 -10.42 3.84
C ARG A 118 6.06 -10.07 2.35
N PRO A 119 6.26 -11.06 1.46
CA PRO A 119 6.17 -10.83 0.01
C PRO A 119 4.79 -10.28 -0.37
N SER A 120 4.77 -9.42 -1.39
CA SER A 120 3.53 -8.80 -1.88
C SER A 120 2.53 -9.85 -2.33
N ASP A 121 1.24 -9.64 -2.02
CA ASP A 121 0.16 -10.52 -2.47
C ASP A 121 0.10 -10.56 -4.01
N PRO A 122 -0.34 -11.66 -4.65
CA PRO A 122 -0.51 -11.72 -6.10
C PRO A 122 -1.61 -10.77 -6.60
N ALA A 123 -1.47 -10.23 -7.82
CA ALA A 123 -2.35 -9.20 -8.37
C ALA A 123 -3.85 -9.58 -8.36
N GLU A 124 -4.16 -10.85 -8.60
CA GLU A 124 -5.53 -11.39 -8.59
C GLU A 124 -6.23 -11.24 -7.24
N ARG A 125 -5.48 -11.33 -6.12
CA ARG A 125 -6.03 -11.13 -4.77
C ARG A 125 -6.23 -9.66 -4.40
N ARG A 126 -5.54 -8.72 -5.08
CA ARG A 126 -5.51 -7.30 -4.70
C ARG A 126 -6.79 -6.53 -5.04
N ALA A 127 -7.62 -7.03 -5.98
CA ALA A 127 -8.78 -6.31 -6.52
C ALA A 127 -10.15 -6.94 -6.18
N GLY A 128 -10.20 -7.94 -5.30
CA GLY A 128 -11.43 -8.66 -5.01
C GLY A 128 -12.41 -7.84 -4.17
N ALA A 129 -13.45 -7.25 -4.78
CA ALA A 129 -14.56 -6.64 -4.03
C ALA A 129 -15.21 -7.63 -3.04
N LYS A 130 -15.23 -8.92 -3.40
CA LYS A 130 -15.67 -10.02 -2.53
C LYS A 130 -14.89 -10.07 -1.22
N TYR A 131 -13.57 -9.82 -1.25
CA TYR A 131 -12.74 -9.83 -0.05
C TYR A 131 -13.14 -8.72 0.93
N LEU A 132 -13.31 -7.50 0.43
CA LEU A 132 -13.80 -6.39 1.25
C LEU A 132 -15.20 -6.66 1.79
N LEU A 133 -16.09 -7.24 0.97
CA LEU A 133 -17.44 -7.59 1.40
C LEU A 133 -17.45 -8.65 2.52
N SER A 134 -16.60 -9.68 2.42
CA SER A 134 -16.45 -10.69 3.46
C SER A 134 -15.97 -10.07 4.78
N TRP A 135 -15.04 -9.11 4.74
CA TRP A 135 -14.61 -8.40 5.95
C TRP A 135 -15.68 -7.45 6.49
N ALA A 136 -16.42 -6.76 5.62
CA ALA A 136 -17.57 -5.95 6.03
C ALA A 136 -18.62 -6.82 6.77
N ALA A 137 -18.85 -8.04 6.31
CA ALA A 137 -19.72 -9.00 7.01
C ALA A 137 -19.15 -9.40 8.38
N ILE A 138 -17.83 -9.60 8.51
CA ILE A 138 -17.19 -9.86 9.81
C ILE A 138 -17.38 -8.67 10.77
N PHE A 139 -17.20 -7.43 10.30
CA PHE A 139 -17.42 -6.25 11.13
C PHE A 139 -18.88 -6.09 11.53
N LEU A 140 -19.83 -6.39 10.64
CA LEU A 140 -21.25 -6.43 10.98
C LEU A 140 -21.56 -7.47 12.06
N VAL A 141 -20.91 -8.64 12.01
CA VAL A 141 -21.02 -9.64 13.09
C VAL A 141 -20.47 -9.08 14.41
N VAL A 142 -19.34 -8.37 14.38
CA VAL A 142 -18.81 -7.67 15.57
C VAL A 142 -19.83 -6.66 16.10
N ASP A 143 -20.48 -5.87 15.24
CA ASP A 143 -21.48 -4.89 15.65
C ASP A 143 -22.69 -5.54 16.32
N VAL A 144 -23.17 -6.67 15.78
CA VAL A 144 -24.25 -7.46 16.37
C VAL A 144 -23.81 -8.03 17.72
N LEU A 145 -22.60 -8.56 17.84
CA LEU A 145 -22.08 -9.08 19.10
C LEU A 145 -21.97 -7.97 20.17
N VAL A 146 -21.50 -6.78 19.80
CA VAL A 146 -21.44 -5.62 20.71
C VAL A 146 -22.85 -5.21 21.15
N ALA A 147 -23.82 -5.17 20.22
CA ALA A 147 -25.22 -4.88 20.56
C ALA A 147 -25.81 -5.91 21.52
N LEU A 148 -25.56 -7.21 21.30
CA LEU A 148 -26.03 -8.29 22.17
C LEU A 148 -25.39 -8.19 23.56
N LEU A 149 -24.07 -7.93 23.62
CA LEU A 149 -23.38 -7.71 24.89
C LEU A 149 -23.94 -6.51 25.64
N ALA A 150 -24.27 -5.42 24.95
CA ALA A 150 -24.85 -4.21 25.53
C ALA A 150 -26.25 -4.40 26.14
N HIS A 151 -27.00 -5.41 25.70
CA HIS A 151 -28.32 -5.76 26.24
C HIS A 151 -28.26 -6.89 27.28
N SER A 152 -27.10 -7.52 27.45
CA SER A 152 -26.94 -8.61 28.42
C SER A 152 -26.88 -8.09 29.85
N THR A 153 -27.19 -8.95 30.82
CA THR A 153 -27.00 -8.64 32.26
C THR A 153 -25.52 -8.54 32.65
N VAL A 154 -24.62 -9.00 31.77
CA VAL A 154 -23.16 -8.91 31.91
C VAL A 154 -22.63 -7.58 31.33
N ALA A 155 -23.46 -6.83 30.59
CA ALA A 155 -23.14 -5.48 30.13
C ALA A 155 -22.73 -4.64 31.34
N GLY A 156 -21.51 -4.12 31.32
CA GLY A 156 -20.99 -3.46 32.51
C GLY A 156 -19.58 -2.91 32.35
N VAL A 157 -19.16 -2.26 33.43
CA VAL A 157 -17.81 -1.68 33.54
C VAL A 157 -16.73 -2.72 33.25
N ILE A 158 -16.95 -3.99 33.64
CA ILE A 158 -15.99 -5.08 33.42
C ILE A 158 -15.73 -5.29 31.92
N ILE A 159 -16.77 -5.48 31.10
CA ILE A 159 -16.60 -5.71 29.66
C ILE A 159 -15.91 -4.51 29.01
N LEU A 160 -16.36 -3.30 29.33
CA LEU A 160 -15.76 -2.06 28.83
C LEU A 160 -14.26 -2.01 29.15
N ARG A 161 -13.89 -2.27 30.41
CA ARG A 161 -12.50 -2.27 30.87
C ARG A 161 -11.67 -3.39 30.24
N VAL A 162 -12.23 -4.58 30.02
CA VAL A 162 -11.55 -5.69 29.34
C VAL A 162 -11.23 -5.32 27.89
N MET A 163 -12.18 -4.74 27.17
CA MET A 163 -11.96 -4.32 25.78
C MET A 163 -10.92 -3.21 25.68
N ASP A 164 -10.98 -2.21 26.57
CA ASP A 164 -10.01 -1.12 26.59
C ASP A 164 -8.61 -1.57 27.01
N THR A 165 -8.48 -2.43 28.00
CA THR A 165 -7.18 -2.99 28.41
C THR A 165 -6.58 -3.87 27.31
N ALA A 166 -7.40 -4.65 26.61
CA ALA A 166 -6.96 -5.42 25.44
C ALA A 166 -6.48 -4.49 24.31
N ALA A 167 -7.22 -3.43 23.98
CA ALA A 167 -6.84 -2.47 22.96
C ALA A 167 -5.52 -1.76 23.30
N LEU A 168 -5.33 -1.38 24.57
CA LEU A 168 -4.07 -0.85 25.09
C LEU A 168 -2.93 -1.87 24.96
N GLY A 169 -3.17 -3.13 25.33
CA GLY A 169 -2.19 -4.21 25.22
C GLY A 169 -1.69 -4.41 23.78
N PHE A 170 -2.60 -4.53 22.81
CA PHE A 170 -2.23 -4.70 21.40
C PHE A 170 -1.52 -3.47 20.82
N SER A 171 -1.95 -2.25 21.19
CA SER A 171 -1.30 -1.01 20.74
C SER A 171 0.09 -0.87 21.35
N THR A 172 0.25 -1.18 22.64
CA THR A 172 1.55 -1.15 23.33
C THR A 172 2.51 -2.19 22.74
N LEU A 173 2.04 -3.41 22.50
CA LEU A 173 2.82 -4.45 21.84
C LEU A 173 3.28 -4.01 20.45
N SER A 174 2.41 -3.34 19.69
CA SER A 174 2.75 -2.78 18.37
C SER A 174 3.85 -1.72 18.48
N VAL A 175 3.77 -0.82 19.46
CA VAL A 175 4.82 0.17 19.75
C VAL A 175 6.15 -0.51 20.11
N VAL A 176 6.12 -1.50 21.00
CA VAL A 176 7.31 -2.25 21.41
C VAL A 176 7.97 -2.92 20.20
N ILE A 177 7.19 -3.60 19.36
CA ILE A 177 7.70 -4.23 18.13
C ILE A 177 8.32 -3.18 17.19
N LEU A 178 7.71 -2.01 17.04
CA LEU A 178 8.25 -0.93 16.21
C LEU A 178 9.58 -0.38 16.73
N ILE A 179 9.69 -0.19 18.06
CA ILE A 179 10.94 0.24 18.71
C ILE A 179 12.04 -0.80 18.53
N LEU A 180 11.71 -2.09 18.68
CA LEU A 180 12.66 -3.19 18.53
C LEU A 180 13.11 -3.38 17.07
N ARG A 181 12.19 -3.26 16.10
CA ARG A 181 12.49 -3.46 14.67
C ARG A 181 13.23 -2.28 14.03
N ARG A 182 13.20 -1.08 14.63
CA ARG A 182 13.82 0.16 14.11
C ARG A 182 13.66 0.35 12.59
N PRO A 183 12.42 0.34 12.07
CA PRO A 183 12.20 0.51 10.64
C PRO A 183 12.69 1.90 10.18
N ARG A 184 13.39 1.96 9.05
CA ARG A 184 13.96 3.21 8.51
C ARG A 184 13.01 4.00 7.60
N SER A 185 11.84 3.45 7.28
CA SER A 185 10.90 4.12 6.38
C SER A 185 10.10 5.21 7.09
N PRO A 186 9.90 6.39 6.46
CA PRO A 186 9.20 7.51 7.09
C PRO A 186 7.74 7.16 7.43
N LEU A 187 7.07 6.35 6.59
CA LEU A 187 5.72 5.86 6.85
C LEU A 187 5.63 5.05 8.15
N MET A 188 6.63 4.21 8.43
CA MET A 188 6.64 3.38 9.64
C MET A 188 6.90 4.20 10.91
N LEU A 189 7.68 5.27 10.82
CA LEU A 189 7.85 6.21 11.93
C LEU A 189 6.52 6.89 12.28
N VAL A 190 5.82 7.41 11.28
CA VAL A 190 4.51 8.07 11.46
C VAL A 190 3.48 7.07 11.99
N CYS A 191 3.48 5.84 11.48
CA CYS A 191 2.66 4.74 12.00
C CYS A 191 2.94 4.50 13.48
N GLY A 192 4.21 4.42 13.90
CA GLY A 192 4.57 4.23 15.31
C GLY A 192 4.11 5.35 16.24
N ILE A 193 4.26 6.61 15.83
CA ILE A 193 3.78 7.75 16.64
C ILE A 193 2.24 7.73 16.73
N SER A 194 1.56 7.35 15.65
CA SER A 194 0.10 7.26 15.62
C SER A 194 -0.42 6.13 16.53
N VAL A 195 0.22 4.95 16.47
CA VAL A 195 -0.11 3.81 17.35
C VAL A 195 0.19 4.13 18.82
N MET A 196 1.27 4.85 19.11
CA MET A 196 1.53 5.37 20.46
C MET A 196 0.42 6.31 20.93
N SER A 197 -0.07 7.19 20.05
CA SER A 197 -1.20 8.08 20.37
C SER A 197 -2.47 7.28 20.66
N PHE A 198 -2.74 6.20 19.92
CA PHE A 198 -3.87 5.30 20.22
C PHE A 198 -3.70 4.58 21.57
N ALA A 199 -2.48 4.16 21.92
CA ALA A 199 -2.21 3.59 23.24
C ALA A 199 -2.48 4.61 24.37
N LEU A 200 -1.99 5.85 24.23
CA LEU A 200 -2.24 6.92 25.22
C LEU A 200 -3.72 7.31 25.29
N SER A 201 -4.43 7.31 24.17
CA SER A 201 -5.88 7.48 24.15
C SER A 201 -6.59 6.38 24.96
N SER A 202 -6.21 5.10 24.79
CA SER A 202 -6.77 4.01 25.59
C SER A 202 -6.46 4.14 27.08
N VAL A 203 -5.27 4.62 27.46
CA VAL A 203 -4.96 4.97 28.87
C VAL A 203 -5.90 6.06 29.38
N ALA A 204 -6.11 7.13 28.61
CA ALA A 204 -7.02 8.21 28.99
C ALA A 204 -8.47 7.69 29.15
N PHE A 205 -8.96 6.83 28.25
CA PHE A 205 -10.27 6.21 28.39
C PHE A 205 -10.39 5.32 29.64
N LEU A 206 -9.33 4.56 29.97
CA LEU A 206 -9.28 3.76 31.19
C LEU A 206 -9.34 4.61 32.47
N LEU A 207 -8.76 5.81 32.46
CA LEU A 207 -8.80 6.73 33.61
C LEU A 207 -10.05 7.62 33.63
N SER A 208 -10.78 7.70 32.51
CA SER A 208 -11.93 8.59 32.37
C SER A 208 -13.22 8.03 32.98
N SER A 209 -14.14 8.95 33.26
CA SER A 209 -15.57 8.68 33.41
C SER A 209 -16.31 9.32 32.25
N PRO A 210 -17.47 8.78 31.80
CA PRO A 210 -18.19 9.37 30.67
C PRO A 210 -18.41 10.87 30.86
N TRP A 211 -18.14 11.63 29.80
CA TRP A 211 -18.34 13.09 29.70
C TRP A 211 -17.41 13.98 30.54
N ASN A 212 -16.49 13.42 31.31
CA ASN A 212 -15.50 14.24 32.02
C ASN A 212 -14.40 14.76 31.07
N HIS A 213 -13.55 15.66 31.57
CA HIS A 213 -12.49 16.26 30.75
C HIS A 213 -11.48 15.22 30.24
N MET A 214 -11.18 14.18 31.01
CA MET A 214 -10.31 13.08 30.59
C MET A 214 -10.90 12.32 29.40
N TRP A 215 -12.22 12.09 29.39
CA TRP A 215 -12.93 11.42 28.31
C TRP A 215 -12.87 12.23 27.00
N TRP A 216 -13.03 13.56 27.09
CA TRP A 216 -12.85 14.44 25.93
C TRP A 216 -11.41 14.48 25.44
N LEU A 217 -10.44 14.56 26.36
CA LEU A 217 -9.01 14.50 26.01
C LEU A 217 -8.69 13.18 25.29
N ALA A 218 -9.24 12.05 25.74
CA ALA A 218 -9.03 10.75 25.12
C ALA A 218 -9.45 10.73 23.64
N HIS A 219 -10.56 11.39 23.29
CA HIS A 219 -11.01 11.58 21.91
C HIS A 219 -10.05 12.46 21.11
N VAL A 220 -9.57 13.57 21.69
CA VAL A 220 -8.61 14.47 21.04
C VAL A 220 -7.30 13.75 20.73
N ILE A 221 -6.78 12.96 21.67
CA ILE A 221 -5.56 12.17 21.48
C ILE A 221 -5.77 11.12 20.37
N PHE A 222 -6.93 10.44 20.38
CA PHE A 222 -7.28 9.47 19.32
C PHE A 222 -7.32 10.14 17.95
N ALA A 223 -8.07 11.24 17.82
CA ALA A 223 -8.21 11.99 16.58
C ALA A 223 -6.85 12.50 16.07
N SER A 224 -5.98 12.96 16.96
CA SER A 224 -4.62 13.39 16.62
C SER A 224 -3.81 12.25 15.99
N GLY A 225 -3.91 11.04 16.55
CA GLY A 225 -3.30 9.84 15.98
C GLY A 225 -3.88 9.49 14.60
N LEU A 226 -5.19 9.63 14.40
CA LEU A 226 -5.83 9.41 13.09
C LEU A 226 -5.33 10.40 12.03
N PHE A 227 -5.29 11.70 12.35
CA PHE A 227 -4.80 12.74 11.43
C PHE A 227 -3.34 12.55 11.07
N LEU A 228 -2.51 12.20 12.05
CA LEU A 228 -1.09 11.95 11.83
C LEU A 228 -0.87 10.74 10.92
N LEU A 229 -1.59 9.64 11.15
CA LEU A 229 -1.52 8.45 10.31
C LEU A 229 -2.07 8.73 8.91
N SER A 230 -3.18 9.48 8.81
CA SER A 230 -3.74 9.96 7.54
C SER A 230 -2.70 10.72 6.73
N TYR A 231 -1.99 11.66 7.37
CA TYR A 231 -0.91 12.41 6.74
C TYR A 231 0.21 11.47 6.26
N GLY A 232 0.65 10.52 7.09
CA GLY A 232 1.68 9.55 6.70
C GLY A 232 1.30 8.71 5.49
N VAL A 233 0.08 8.19 5.45
CA VAL A 233 -0.44 7.39 4.33
C VAL A 233 -0.63 8.25 3.08
N ALA A 234 -1.14 9.47 3.22
CA ALA A 234 -1.27 10.42 2.11
C ALA A 234 0.08 10.80 1.51
N GLN A 235 1.09 11.06 2.36
CA GLN A 235 2.46 11.33 1.91
C GLN A 235 3.05 10.12 1.17
N ALA A 236 2.86 8.91 1.68
CA ALA A 236 3.29 7.69 1.00
C ALA A 236 2.57 7.54 -0.36
N PHE A 237 1.25 7.72 -0.40
CA PHE A 237 0.45 7.65 -1.63
C PHE A 237 0.92 8.67 -2.68
N LEU A 238 1.11 9.93 -2.27
CA LEU A 238 1.58 10.99 -3.15
C LEU A 238 3.00 10.74 -3.63
N THR A 239 3.90 10.25 -2.77
CA THR A 239 5.27 9.91 -3.17
C THR A 239 5.26 8.78 -4.19
N THR A 240 4.55 7.69 -3.94
CA THR A 240 4.48 6.53 -4.85
C THR A 240 3.82 6.87 -6.19
N ARG A 241 2.76 7.68 -6.19
CA ARG A 241 2.12 8.15 -7.43
C ARG A 241 2.97 9.20 -8.16
N SER A 242 3.58 10.12 -7.43
CA SER A 242 4.45 11.17 -7.99
C SER A 242 5.61 10.54 -8.75
N PHE A 243 6.26 9.49 -8.22
CA PHE A 243 7.28 8.74 -8.97
C PHE A 243 6.72 8.07 -10.24
N ALA A 244 5.50 7.52 -10.19
CA ALA A 244 4.85 6.91 -11.35
C ALA A 244 4.37 7.95 -12.39
N THR A 245 4.13 9.20 -12.00
CA THR A 245 3.70 10.28 -12.90
C THR A 245 4.85 11.15 -13.41
N ILE A 246 5.93 11.32 -12.62
CA ILE A 246 7.13 12.08 -13.01
C ILE A 246 7.90 11.35 -14.10
N HIS A 247 8.00 10.02 -14.04
CA HIS A 247 8.31 9.23 -15.23
C HIS A 247 7.04 9.07 -16.05
N SER A 248 6.66 10.13 -16.76
CA SER A 248 5.50 10.08 -17.64
C SER A 248 5.67 8.86 -18.55
N ARG A 249 4.60 8.05 -18.67
CA ARG A 249 4.57 6.95 -19.64
C ARG A 249 5.02 7.42 -21.02
N GLU A 250 4.74 8.68 -21.34
CA GLU A 250 5.17 9.34 -22.58
C GLU A 250 6.68 9.50 -22.65
N GLU A 251 7.39 9.94 -21.61
CA GLU A 251 8.86 10.03 -21.63
C GLU A 251 9.52 8.66 -21.70
N LEU A 252 9.00 7.67 -20.96
CA LEU A 252 9.54 6.30 -21.02
C LEU A 252 9.28 5.66 -22.40
N ASN A 253 8.08 5.84 -22.96
CA ASN A 253 7.74 5.37 -24.29
C ASN A 253 8.53 6.12 -25.38
N ALA A 254 8.78 7.42 -25.21
CA ALA A 254 9.61 8.20 -26.12
C ALA A 254 11.07 7.73 -26.09
N ARG A 255 11.62 7.44 -24.90
CA ARG A 255 12.95 6.83 -24.76
C ARG A 255 13.02 5.44 -25.39
N LEU A 256 12.02 4.60 -25.15
CA LEU A 256 11.92 3.28 -25.79
C LEU A 256 11.85 3.39 -27.31
N ALA A 257 11.04 4.31 -27.84
CA ALA A 257 10.95 4.56 -29.27
C ALA A 257 12.28 5.05 -29.85
N GLN A 258 13.00 5.93 -29.14
CA GLN A 258 14.31 6.42 -29.54
C GLN A 258 15.37 5.32 -29.56
N GLU A 259 15.41 4.47 -28.53
CA GLU A 259 16.34 3.32 -28.47
C GLU A 259 16.01 2.28 -29.54
N MET A 260 14.73 2.04 -29.82
CA MET A 260 14.30 1.17 -30.93
C MET A 260 14.73 1.71 -32.28
N ASP A 261 14.62 3.02 -32.50
CA ASP A 261 15.06 3.64 -33.76
C ASP A 261 16.58 3.58 -33.93
N ARG A 262 17.33 3.82 -32.85
CA ARG A 262 18.80 3.65 -32.81
C ARG A 262 19.21 2.21 -33.14
N ALA A 263 18.60 1.22 -32.50
CA ALA A 263 18.87 -0.19 -32.74
C ALA A 263 18.56 -0.58 -34.19
N LYS A 264 17.44 -0.09 -34.74
CA LYS A 264 17.06 -0.33 -36.13
C LYS A 264 18.05 0.27 -37.12
N ASN A 265 18.54 1.47 -36.87
CA ASN A 265 19.52 2.14 -37.72
C ASN A 265 20.89 1.45 -37.66
N ALA A 266 21.34 1.04 -36.46
CA ALA A 266 22.56 0.25 -36.31
C ALA A 266 22.47 -1.09 -37.06
N LEU A 267 21.32 -1.78 -36.98
CA LEU A 267 21.11 -3.05 -37.69
C LEU A 267 21.13 -2.87 -39.22
N LYS A 268 20.59 -1.76 -39.73
CA LYS A 268 20.69 -1.42 -41.16
C LYS A 268 22.13 -1.20 -41.60
N GLU A 269 22.92 -0.50 -40.80
CA GLU A 269 24.33 -0.21 -41.15
C GLU A 269 25.15 -1.50 -41.16
N VAL A 270 25.00 -2.36 -40.14
CA VAL A 270 25.63 -3.68 -40.10
C VAL A 270 25.24 -4.51 -41.32
N HIS A 271 23.96 -4.49 -41.72
CA HIS A 271 23.52 -5.23 -42.91
C HIS A 271 24.18 -4.70 -44.20
N ARG A 272 24.29 -3.37 -44.34
CA ARG A 272 24.93 -2.72 -45.48
C ARG A 272 26.42 -3.02 -45.55
N GLU A 273 27.12 -3.00 -44.42
CA GLU A 273 28.54 -3.38 -44.36
C GLU A 273 28.74 -4.85 -44.70
N ASN A 274 27.89 -5.74 -44.19
CA ASN A 274 27.93 -7.15 -44.55
C ASN A 274 27.72 -7.38 -46.05
N GLN A 275 26.79 -6.66 -46.69
CA GLN A 275 26.58 -6.75 -48.14
C GLN A 275 27.82 -6.29 -48.93
N LYS A 276 28.48 -5.19 -48.49
CA LYS A 276 29.72 -4.72 -49.11
C LYS A 276 30.85 -5.74 -48.96
N LEU A 277 31.02 -6.29 -47.76
CA LEU A 277 32.02 -7.33 -47.49
C LEU A 277 31.76 -8.58 -48.32
N ALA A 278 30.49 -9.02 -48.42
CA ALA A 278 30.10 -10.15 -49.25
C ALA A 278 30.42 -9.91 -50.73
N HIS A 279 30.15 -8.70 -51.24
CA HIS A 279 30.49 -8.34 -52.61
C HIS A 279 32.01 -8.37 -52.84
N LEU A 280 32.79 -7.69 -51.99
CA LEU A 280 34.26 -7.67 -52.08
C LEU A 280 34.87 -9.07 -51.95
N ALA A 281 34.28 -9.94 -51.13
CA ALA A 281 34.73 -11.31 -50.96
C ALA A 281 34.35 -12.24 -52.14
N ALA A 282 33.38 -11.84 -52.97
CA ALA A 282 32.87 -12.62 -54.09
C ALA A 282 33.43 -12.19 -55.46
N THR A 283 33.96 -10.97 -55.58
CA THR A 283 34.45 -10.41 -56.85
C THR A 283 35.96 -10.27 -56.91
N ASP A 284 36.54 -10.38 -58.10
CA ASP A 284 37.91 -9.99 -58.39
C ASP A 284 38.00 -8.46 -58.55
N PRO A 285 38.91 -7.77 -57.83
CA PRO A 285 38.95 -6.31 -57.81
C PRO A 285 39.46 -5.68 -59.13
N LEU A 286 40.18 -6.43 -59.98
CA LEU A 286 40.72 -5.92 -61.23
C LEU A 286 39.68 -5.96 -62.36
N THR A 287 38.87 -7.03 -62.40
CA THR A 287 37.94 -7.31 -63.51
C THR A 287 36.47 -7.11 -63.16
N GLY A 288 36.13 -7.05 -61.86
CA GLY A 288 34.74 -7.03 -61.38
C GLY A 288 33.97 -8.35 -61.58
N ALA A 289 34.61 -9.36 -62.17
CA ALA A 289 34.04 -10.69 -62.34
C ALA A 289 33.96 -11.44 -61.00
N ALA A 290 33.16 -12.51 -60.94
CA ALA A 290 33.19 -13.42 -59.80
C ALA A 290 34.61 -13.99 -59.63
N ASN A 291 35.16 -13.93 -58.42
CA ASN A 291 36.46 -14.51 -58.17
C ASN A 291 36.39 -16.04 -58.21
N ARG A 292 37.55 -16.70 -58.31
CA ARG A 292 37.64 -18.15 -58.42
C ARG A 292 36.84 -18.90 -57.35
N ARG A 293 36.85 -18.44 -56.11
CA ARG A 293 36.14 -19.12 -55.01
C ARG A 293 34.63 -19.04 -55.20
N HIS A 294 34.11 -17.86 -55.51
CA HIS A 294 32.68 -17.66 -55.75
C HIS A 294 32.21 -18.42 -57.01
N PHE A 295 33.00 -18.37 -58.08
CA PHE A 295 32.75 -19.10 -59.31
C PHE A 295 32.61 -20.61 -59.08
N ILE A 296 33.55 -21.24 -58.37
CA ILE A 296 33.50 -22.69 -58.09
C ILE A 296 32.25 -23.05 -57.28
N ALA A 297 31.91 -22.29 -56.25
CA ALA A 297 30.70 -22.54 -55.45
C ALA A 297 29.41 -22.41 -56.26
N CYS A 298 29.33 -21.43 -57.17
CA CYS A 298 28.20 -21.28 -58.09
C CYS A 298 28.12 -22.46 -59.08
N VAL A 299 29.26 -22.90 -59.63
CA VAL A 299 29.32 -24.04 -60.54
C VAL A 299 28.84 -25.32 -59.84
N GLU A 300 29.31 -25.61 -58.62
CA GLU A 300 28.85 -26.77 -57.85
C GLU A 300 27.32 -26.75 -57.63
N THR A 301 26.78 -25.58 -57.29
CA THR A 301 25.34 -25.39 -57.06
C THR A 301 24.52 -25.61 -58.34
N GLU A 302 24.95 -25.00 -59.45
CA GLU A 302 24.24 -25.10 -60.74
C GLU A 302 24.39 -26.48 -61.38
N VAL A 303 25.50 -27.20 -61.15
CA VAL A 303 25.66 -28.60 -61.59
C VAL A 303 24.64 -29.50 -60.88
N VAL A 304 24.48 -29.38 -59.56
CA VAL A 304 23.47 -30.15 -58.81
C VAL A 304 22.06 -29.80 -59.28
N ARG A 305 21.79 -28.51 -59.53
CA ARG A 305 20.50 -28.05 -60.04
C ARG A 305 20.19 -28.59 -61.42
N ALA A 306 21.16 -28.54 -62.34
CA ALA A 306 21.02 -29.05 -63.70
C ALA A 306 20.80 -30.57 -63.74
N GLN A 307 21.48 -31.32 -62.86
CA GLN A 307 21.26 -32.76 -62.69
C GLN A 307 19.84 -33.07 -62.19
N ARG A 308 19.34 -32.30 -61.21
CA ARG A 308 18.00 -32.49 -60.66
C ARG A 308 16.91 -32.15 -61.68
N ASP A 309 17.09 -31.05 -62.41
CA ASP A 309 16.08 -30.50 -63.31
C ASP A 309 16.21 -31.09 -64.74
N GLY A 310 17.22 -31.94 -64.99
CA GLY A 310 17.46 -32.62 -66.28
C GLY A 310 17.90 -31.67 -67.40
N THR A 311 18.39 -30.48 -67.08
CA THR A 311 18.74 -29.44 -68.05
C THR A 311 20.21 -29.53 -68.48
N PRO A 312 20.54 -29.22 -69.75
CA PRO A 312 21.93 -29.19 -70.19
C PRO A 312 22.72 -28.06 -69.48
N PHE A 313 23.96 -28.37 -69.06
CA PHE A 313 24.91 -27.43 -68.45
C PHE A 313 26.09 -27.19 -69.41
N SER A 314 26.61 -25.97 -69.47
CA SER A 314 27.75 -25.61 -70.33
C SER A 314 28.69 -24.66 -69.59
N LEU A 315 30.00 -24.81 -69.82
CA LEU A 315 31.05 -23.99 -69.23
C LEU A 315 31.89 -23.37 -70.35
N LEU A 316 32.20 -22.08 -70.24
CA LEU A 316 33.07 -21.36 -71.17
C LEU A 316 34.38 -21.00 -70.45
N ALA A 317 35.51 -21.40 -71.03
CA ALA A 317 36.84 -21.00 -70.59
C ALA A 317 37.41 -20.01 -71.61
N LEU A 318 37.93 -18.88 -71.12
CA LEU A 318 38.54 -17.82 -71.91
C LEU A 318 39.94 -17.59 -71.34
N ASP A 319 40.93 -17.52 -72.22
CA ASP A 319 42.33 -17.22 -71.88
C ASP A 319 42.87 -16.17 -72.84
N LEU A 320 43.85 -15.37 -72.38
CA LEU A 320 44.50 -14.35 -73.21
C LEU A 320 45.81 -14.93 -73.75
N ASP A 321 45.91 -15.12 -75.07
CA ASP A 321 47.11 -15.63 -75.70
C ASP A 321 48.29 -14.64 -75.57
N SER A 322 49.46 -15.13 -75.13
CA SER A 322 50.69 -14.35 -74.94
C SER A 322 50.62 -13.23 -73.88
N PHE A 323 49.92 -13.48 -72.77
CA PHE A 323 49.81 -12.58 -71.60
C PHE A 323 51.05 -12.59 -70.69
#